data_AF-A0A5J9TET8-F1
#
_entry.id   AF-A0A5J9TET8-F1
#
_cell.length_a   1.000
_cell.length_b   1.000
_cell.length_c   1.000
_cell.angle_alpha   90.00
_cell.angle_beta   90.00
_cell.angle_gamma   90.00
#
_symmetry.space_group_name_H-M   'P 1'
#
loop_
_entity.id
_entity.type
_entity.pdbx_description
1 polymer ?
#
loop_
_entity_poly.entity_id
_entity_poly.type
_entity_poly.pdbx_seq_one_letter_code
_entity_poly.pdbx_strand_id
1 'polypeptide(L)'
;MLKDFLSTVSLNVITRMVLGKKYLDKEVAAQGGAAAVTTPEEFKWMLDELFLLNGVLNIGDSIPWLDWMDLQGYIKRMKKLSKMFDRFLEHVVEEHNQRRLREGKSFVAKDMVDVLLQIADDPNLEVELNRESVKAFTQHHGIDILLL
;
A
#
# COMPACT_ATOMS: atom_id res chain seq x y z
N MET A 1 -12.44 -6.56 -20.43
CA MET A 1 -11.76 -5.86 -21.55
C MET A 1 -11.57 -4.37 -21.26
N LEU A 2 -12.59 -3.51 -21.38
CA LEU A 2 -12.41 -2.06 -21.12
C LEU A 2 -12.12 -1.75 -19.64
N LYS A 3 -12.88 -2.35 -18.71
CA LYS A 3 -12.68 -2.16 -17.26
C LYS A 3 -11.28 -2.56 -16.84
N ASP A 4 -10.82 -3.74 -17.24
CA ASP A 4 -9.49 -4.25 -16.88
C ASP A 4 -8.38 -3.36 -17.44
N PHE A 5 -8.52 -2.90 -18.68
CA PHE A 5 -7.58 -1.97 -19.29
C PHE A 5 -7.52 -0.64 -18.53
N LEU A 6 -8.67 -0.03 -18.24
CA LEU A 6 -8.74 1.23 -17.48
C LEU A 6 -8.18 1.08 -16.07
N SER A 7 -8.51 -0.03 -15.39
CA SER A 7 -7.96 -0.35 -14.07
C SER A 7 -6.44 -0.49 -14.11
N THR A 8 -5.89 -1.23 -15.08
CA THR A 8 -4.43 -1.37 -15.22
C THR A 8 -3.75 -0.03 -15.50
N VAL A 9 -4.28 0.78 -16.42
CA VAL A 9 -3.71 2.10 -16.72
C VAL A 9 -3.78 3.02 -15.51
N SER A 10 -4.92 3.08 -14.82
CA SER A 10 -5.09 3.89 -13.61
C SER A 10 -4.13 3.47 -12.50
N LEU A 11 -4.02 2.16 -12.23
CA LEU A 11 -3.11 1.64 -11.21
C LEU A 11 -1.64 1.87 -11.57
N ASN A 12 -1.28 1.80 -12.85
CA ASN A 12 0.07 2.15 -13.32
C ASN A 12 0.40 3.63 -13.12
N VAL A 13 -0.58 4.52 -13.32
CA VAL A 13 -0.40 5.96 -13.04
C VAL A 13 -0.23 6.18 -11.53
N ILE A 14 -1.12 5.61 -10.72
CA ILE A 14 -1.08 5.74 -9.25
C ILE A 14 0.25 5.20 -8.71
N THR A 15 0.65 4.00 -9.11
CA THR A 15 1.90 3.37 -8.62
C THR A 15 3.13 4.15 -9.06
N ARG A 16 3.15 4.73 -10.27
CA ARG A 16 4.24 5.60 -10.69
C ARG A 16 4.30 6.90 -9.88
N MET A 17 3.16 7.50 -9.55
CA MET A 17 3.11 8.71 -8.73
C MET A 17 3.51 8.45 -7.28
N VAL A 18 3.09 7.31 -6.73
CA VAL A 18 3.31 6.97 -5.32
C VAL A 18 4.70 6.38 -5.11
N LEU A 19 5.09 5.38 -5.91
CA LEU A 19 6.27 4.52 -5.71
C LEU A 19 7.41 4.80 -6.70
N GLY A 20 7.24 5.79 -7.58
CA GLY A 20 8.24 6.14 -8.60
C GLY A 20 8.34 5.18 -9.80
N LYS A 21 7.63 4.03 -9.77
CA LYS A 21 7.72 2.98 -10.79
C LYS A 21 6.36 2.36 -11.12
N LYS A 22 6.30 1.75 -12.31
CA LYS A 22 5.17 0.91 -12.72
C LYS A 22 5.46 -0.54 -12.34
N TYR A 23 4.52 -1.17 -11.63
CA TYR A 23 4.67 -2.54 -11.15
C TYR A 23 3.78 -3.56 -11.88
N LEU A 24 2.83 -3.10 -12.71
CA LEU A 24 1.95 -4.01 -13.48
C LEU A 24 2.46 -4.29 -14.90
N ASP A 25 3.54 -3.64 -15.33
CA ASP A 25 4.11 -3.77 -16.67
C ASP A 25 5.22 -4.84 -16.70
N LYS A 26 4.99 -5.94 -17.42
CA LYS A 26 5.92 -7.09 -17.51
C LYS A 26 7.28 -6.73 -18.13
N GLU A 27 7.29 -5.80 -19.07
CA GLU A 27 8.52 -5.35 -19.74
C GLU A 27 9.40 -4.49 -18.83
N VAL A 28 8.79 -3.70 -17.95
CA VAL A 28 9.49 -2.86 -16.95
C VAL A 28 10.08 -3.73 -15.84
N ALA A 29 9.37 -4.79 -15.43
CA ALA A 29 9.88 -5.77 -14.47
C ALA A 29 11.12 -6.54 -14.98
N ALA A 30 11.27 -6.70 -16.30
CA ALA A 30 12.43 -7.35 -16.91
C ALA A 30 13.66 -6.42 -17.08
N GLN A 31 13.46 -5.10 -17.00
CA GLN A 31 14.51 -4.08 -17.21
C GLN A 31 15.03 -3.48 -15.89
N GLY A 32 14.33 -3.71 -14.77
CA GLY A 32 14.74 -3.29 -13.43
C GLY A 32 15.84 -4.18 -12.87
N GLY A 33 17.09 -3.77 -13.05
CA GLY A 33 18.26 -4.40 -12.42
C GLY A 33 18.26 -4.26 -10.90
N ALA A 34 17.53 -5.14 -10.21
CA ALA A 34 17.68 -5.64 -8.86
C ALA A 34 16.47 -6.55 -8.67
N ALA A 35 16.68 -7.81 -8.24
CA ALA A 35 15.67 -8.86 -8.15
C ALA A 35 14.30 -8.30 -7.74
N ALA A 36 13.36 -8.21 -8.69
CA ALA A 36 12.07 -7.61 -8.46
C ALA A 36 11.43 -8.30 -7.24
N VAL A 37 11.23 -7.55 -6.16
CA VAL A 37 10.78 -8.13 -4.88
C VAL A 37 9.38 -8.76 -5.00
N THR A 38 8.68 -8.43 -6.09
CA THR A 38 7.40 -9.02 -6.49
C THR A 38 7.24 -8.99 -8.00
N THR A 39 6.50 -9.95 -8.57
CA THR A 39 6.14 -9.93 -10.00
C THR A 39 4.92 -9.05 -10.27
N PRO A 40 4.66 -8.62 -11.52
CA PRO A 40 3.44 -7.91 -11.86
C PRO A 40 2.16 -8.64 -11.48
N GLU A 41 2.15 -9.97 -11.61
CA GLU A 41 1.02 -10.81 -11.22
C GLU A 41 0.81 -10.83 -9.70
N GLU A 42 1.89 -10.95 -8.93
CA GLU A 42 1.83 -10.90 -7.47
C GLU A 42 1.40 -9.53 -6.97
N PHE A 43 1.93 -8.45 -7.56
CA PHE A 43 1.55 -7.09 -7.22
C PHE A 43 0.08 -6.81 -7.55
N LYS A 44 -0.38 -7.24 -8.73
CA LYS A 44 -1.80 -7.17 -9.09
C LYS A 44 -2.66 -7.94 -8.09
N TRP A 45 -2.25 -9.15 -7.71
CA TRP A 45 -2.95 -9.94 -6.71
C TRP A 45 -3.02 -9.22 -5.36
N MET A 46 -1.92 -8.61 -4.91
CA MET A 46 -1.92 -7.82 -3.67
C MET A 46 -2.92 -6.66 -3.73
N LEU A 47 -2.98 -5.93 -4.84
CA LEU A 47 -3.95 -4.83 -5.01
C LEU A 47 -5.39 -5.32 -5.08
N ASP A 48 -5.67 -6.36 -5.86
CA ASP A 48 -7.01 -6.94 -5.96
C ASP A 48 -7.49 -7.46 -4.60
N GLU A 49 -6.59 -8.12 -3.86
CA GLU A 49 -6.87 -8.63 -2.51
C GLU A 49 -7.07 -7.48 -1.51
N LEU A 50 -6.28 -6.40 -1.62
CA LEU A 50 -6.45 -5.19 -0.81
C LEU A 50 -7.82 -4.56 -1.04
N PHE A 51 -8.22 -4.35 -2.29
CA PHE A 51 -9.53 -3.79 -2.63
C PHE A 51 -10.67 -4.69 -2.20
N LEU A 52 -10.51 -6.01 -2.33
CA LEU A 52 -11.52 -6.98 -1.89
C LEU A 52 -11.65 -6.94 -0.37
N LEU A 53 -10.55 -7.02 0.39
CA LEU A 53 -10.61 -7.04 1.85
C LEU A 53 -11.02 -5.69 2.45
N ASN A 54 -10.77 -4.56 1.78
CA ASN A 54 -11.26 -3.24 2.22
C ASN A 54 -12.67 -2.89 1.71
N GLY A 55 -13.10 -3.51 0.61
CA GLY A 55 -14.40 -3.23 -0.04
C GLY A 55 -15.51 -4.22 0.32
N VAL A 56 -15.18 -5.35 0.93
CA VAL A 56 -16.16 -6.31 1.46
C VAL A 56 -16.69 -5.78 2.79
N LEU A 57 -17.98 -5.45 2.82
CA LEU A 57 -18.77 -5.36 4.06
C LEU A 57 -18.55 -6.66 4.85
N ASN A 58 -17.98 -6.57 6.04
CA ASN A 58 -17.66 -7.76 6.83
C ASN A 58 -18.99 -8.46 7.17
N ILE A 59 -19.07 -9.79 7.02
CA ILE A 59 -20.27 -10.53 7.44
C ILE A 59 -20.50 -10.36 8.95
N GLY A 60 -19.46 -10.05 9.74
CA GLY A 60 -19.59 -9.62 11.14
C GLY A 60 -20.48 -8.38 11.33
N ASP A 61 -20.51 -7.48 10.34
CA ASP A 61 -21.35 -6.26 10.33
C ASP A 61 -22.83 -6.61 10.11
N SER A 62 -23.09 -7.76 9.49
CA SER A 62 -24.43 -8.26 9.16
C SER A 62 -24.92 -9.32 10.15
N ILE A 63 -24.02 -10.11 10.75
CA ILE A 63 -24.32 -11.26 11.62
C ILE A 63 -23.27 -11.38 12.74
N PRO A 64 -23.40 -10.60 13.84
CA PRO A 64 -22.38 -10.46 14.89
C PRO A 64 -21.98 -11.75 15.64
N TRP A 65 -22.77 -12.81 15.58
CA TRP A 65 -22.54 -14.06 16.31
C TRP A 65 -21.74 -15.10 15.51
N LEU A 66 -21.37 -14.78 14.27
CA LEU A 66 -20.48 -15.59 13.42
C LEU A 66 -19.03 -15.06 13.38
N ASP A 67 -18.75 -13.99 14.11
CA ASP A 67 -17.47 -13.27 14.10
C ASP A 67 -16.28 -14.14 14.58
N TRP A 68 -16.53 -15.06 15.52
CA TRP A 68 -15.51 -15.96 16.07
C TRP A 68 -15.01 -17.05 15.11
N MET A 69 -15.68 -17.27 13.98
CA MET A 69 -15.43 -18.45 13.14
C MET A 69 -14.46 -18.24 11.97
N ASP A 70 -14.06 -17.00 11.62
CA ASP A 70 -13.28 -16.69 10.40
C ASP A 70 -13.81 -17.48 9.17
N LEU A 71 -15.14 -17.56 9.00
CA LEU A 71 -15.81 -18.46 8.04
C LEU A 71 -15.38 -18.27 6.59
N GLN A 72 -14.84 -17.10 6.26
CA GLN A 72 -14.38 -16.73 4.92
C GLN A 72 -12.84 -16.70 4.81
N GLY A 73 -12.13 -17.00 5.91
CA GLY A 73 -10.67 -16.99 5.98
C GLY A 73 -10.05 -15.61 5.80
N TYR A 74 -10.80 -14.53 5.99
CA TYR A 74 -10.36 -13.16 5.74
C TYR A 74 -9.21 -12.76 6.67
N ILE A 75 -9.21 -13.22 7.93
CA ILE A 75 -8.11 -12.93 8.85
C ILE A 75 -6.81 -13.53 8.32
N LYS A 76 -6.85 -14.79 7.86
CA LYS A 76 -5.68 -15.47 7.28
C LYS A 76 -5.21 -14.79 5.99
N ARG A 77 -6.14 -14.37 5.13
CA ARG A 77 -5.86 -13.67 3.86
C ARG A 77 -5.25 -12.30 4.10
N MET A 78 -5.79 -11.52 5.03
CA MET A 78 -5.25 -10.22 5.45
C MET A 78 -3.85 -10.36 6.03
N LYS A 79 -3.60 -11.37 6.88
CA LYS A 79 -2.25 -11.65 7.40
C LYS A 79 -1.25 -11.99 6.30
N LYS A 80 -1.67 -12.76 5.28
CA LYS A 80 -0.82 -13.06 4.12
C LYS A 80 -0.53 -11.78 3.32
N LEU A 81 -1.57 -10.99 3.03
CA LEU A 81 -1.47 -9.75 2.29
C LEU A 81 -0.55 -8.74 2.98
N SER A 82 -0.74 -8.54 4.29
CA SER A 82 0.08 -7.65 5.13
C SER A 82 1.56 -8.03 5.08
N LYS A 83 1.91 -9.32 5.21
CA LYS A 83 3.31 -9.77 5.09
C LYS A 83 3.92 -9.52 3.71
N MET A 84 3.12 -9.66 2.64
CA MET A 84 3.62 -9.39 1.29
C MET A 84 3.83 -7.89 1.06
N PHE A 85 2.90 -7.04 1.52
CA PHE A 85 3.05 -5.59 1.46
C PHE A 85 4.21 -5.08 2.32
N ASP A 86 4.40 -5.62 3.53
CA ASP A 86 5.51 -5.29 4.42
C ASP A 86 6.85 -5.50 3.72
N ARG A 87 7.09 -6.71 3.20
CA ARG A 87 8.29 -7.02 2.42
C ARG A 87 8.44 -6.13 1.18
N PHE A 88 7.34 -5.85 0.49
CA PHE A 88 7.34 -5.02 -0.71
C PHE A 88 7.72 -3.57 -0.40
N LEU A 89 7.10 -2.97 0.62
CA LEU A 89 7.32 -1.59 1.02
C LEU A 89 8.70 -1.40 1.62
N GLU A 90 9.21 -2.36 2.40
CA GLU A 90 10.57 -2.34 2.91
C GLU A 90 11.60 -2.22 1.76
N HIS A 91 11.41 -3.02 0.71
CA HIS A 91 12.26 -2.95 -0.48
C HIS A 91 12.12 -1.61 -1.22
N VAL A 92 10.90 -1.07 -1.35
CA VAL A 92 10.68 0.23 -1.99
C VAL A 92 11.38 1.33 -1.20
N VAL A 93 11.21 1.38 0.12
CA VAL A 93 11.84 2.36 1.00
C VAL A 93 13.36 2.26 0.91
N GLU A 94 13.91 1.05 0.98
CA GLU A 94 15.34 0.82 0.87
C GLU A 94 15.88 1.31 -0.49
N GLU A 95 15.16 1.04 -1.58
CA GLU A 95 15.57 1.53 -2.90
C GLU A 95 15.62 3.06 -2.97
N HIS A 96 14.61 3.74 -2.39
CA HIS A 96 14.54 5.20 -2.34
C HIS A 96 15.65 5.77 -1.45
N ASN A 97 15.92 5.16 -0.29
CA ASN A 97 17.04 5.55 0.58
C ASN A 97 18.38 5.38 -0.12
N GLN A 98 18.61 4.26 -0.82
CA GLN A 98 19.82 4.04 -1.59
C GLN A 98 19.97 5.07 -2.72
N ARG A 99 18.87 5.47 -3.38
CA ARG A 99 18.90 6.57 -4.36
C ARG A 99 19.26 7.90 -3.70
N ARG A 100 18.66 8.23 -2.56
CA ARG A 100 18.97 9.45 -1.78
C ARG A 100 20.43 9.52 -1.40
N LEU A 101 21.01 8.41 -0.94
CA LEU A 101 22.44 8.32 -0.61
C LEU A 101 23.34 8.54 -1.84
N ARG A 102 22.97 7.96 -3.00
CA ARG A 102 23.72 8.13 -4.25
C ARG A 102 23.63 9.56 -4.81
N GLU A 103 22.45 10.18 -4.77
CA GLU A 103 22.24 11.53 -5.30
C GLU A 103 22.69 12.63 -4.31
N GLY A 104 22.74 12.34 -3.01
CA GLY A 104 23.25 13.23 -1.97
C GLY A 104 22.61 14.62 -2.02
N LYS A 105 23.43 15.68 -2.09
CA LYS A 105 22.95 17.07 -2.18
C LYS A 105 22.18 17.40 -3.46
N SER A 106 22.30 16.57 -4.50
CA SER A 106 21.56 16.73 -5.74
C SER A 106 20.22 15.99 -5.76
N PHE A 107 19.88 15.29 -4.66
CA PHE A 107 18.62 14.58 -4.54
C PHE A 107 17.43 15.55 -4.64
N VAL A 108 16.49 15.21 -5.52
CA VAL A 108 15.21 15.89 -5.67
C VAL A 108 14.11 14.84 -5.59
N ALA A 109 13.10 15.09 -4.77
CA ALA A 109 11.94 14.21 -4.64
C ALA A 109 11.18 14.13 -5.97
N LYS A 110 10.87 12.91 -6.43
CA LYS A 110 10.21 12.64 -7.72
C LYS A 110 8.85 11.95 -7.56
N ASP A 111 8.58 11.38 -6.40
CA ASP A 111 7.37 10.61 -6.08
C ASP A 111 6.98 10.82 -4.61
N MET A 112 5.83 10.27 -4.21
CA MET A 112 5.32 10.46 -2.85
C MET A 112 6.21 9.79 -1.79
N VAL A 113 6.84 8.65 -2.08
CA VAL A 113 7.74 7.99 -1.12
C VAL A 113 8.94 8.88 -0.81
N ASP A 114 9.54 9.52 -1.82
CA ASP A 114 10.60 10.51 -1.61
C ASP A 114 10.17 11.65 -0.67
N VAL A 115 8.97 12.19 -0.90
CA VAL A 115 8.41 13.29 -0.09
C VAL A 115 8.16 12.83 1.35
N LEU A 116 7.57 11.65 1.53
CA LEU A 116 7.31 11.08 2.87
C LEU A 116 8.62 10.83 3.63
N LEU A 117 9.66 10.35 2.96
CA LEU A 117 10.97 10.15 3.57
C LEU A 117 11.65 11.47 3.95
N GLN A 118 11.51 12.52 3.13
CA GLN A 118 11.98 13.86 3.50
C GLN A 118 11.25 14.42 4.72
N ILE A 119 9.93 14.21 4.78
CA ILE A 119 9.11 14.63 5.92
C ILE A 119 9.50 13.86 7.19
N ALA A 120 9.72 12.54 7.09
CA ALA A 120 10.10 11.70 8.23
C ALA A 120 11.48 12.09 8.83
N ASP A 121 12.37 12.63 8.00
CA ASP A 121 13.68 13.12 8.42
C ASP A 121 13.63 14.56 8.99
N ASP A 122 12.51 15.26 8.90
CA ASP A 122 12.38 16.64 9.40
C ASP A 122 12.24 16.65 10.93
N PRO A 123 13.26 17.14 11.69
CA PRO A 123 13.20 17.18 13.14
C PRO A 123 12.19 18.20 13.68
N ASN A 124 11.63 19.07 12.83
CA ASN A 124 10.63 20.09 13.20
C ASN A 124 9.21 19.73 12.77
N LEU A 125 8.93 18.45 12.47
CA LEU A 125 7.62 18.02 12.04
C LEU A 125 6.57 18.24 13.16
N GLU A 126 5.89 19.38 13.14
CA GLU A 126 4.77 19.73 14.02
C GLU A 126 3.50 18.98 13.60
N VAL A 127 3.48 17.66 13.75
CA VAL A 127 2.22 16.90 13.65
C VAL A 127 1.89 16.36 15.03
N GLU A 128 1.27 17.22 15.85
CA GLU A 128 0.49 16.73 16.99
C GLU A 128 -0.75 16.02 16.45
N LEU A 129 -0.70 14.69 16.42
CA LEU A 129 -1.88 13.85 16.25
C LEU A 129 -2.80 14.04 17.47
N ASN A 130 -3.61 15.08 17.45
CA ASN A 130 -4.59 15.33 18.49
C ASN A 130 -5.80 14.39 18.34
N ARG A 131 -6.59 14.32 19.41
CA ARG A 131 -7.73 13.40 19.52
C ARG A 131 -8.82 13.66 18.47
N GLU A 132 -8.92 14.87 17.93
CA GLU A 132 -9.88 15.22 16.87
C GLU A 132 -9.40 14.75 15.50
N SER A 133 -8.11 14.88 15.21
CA SER A 133 -7.49 14.31 14.01
C SER A 133 -7.67 12.78 13.96
N VAL A 134 -7.50 12.10 15.09
CA VAL A 134 -7.75 10.65 15.20
C VAL A 134 -9.22 10.33 14.94
N LYS A 135 -10.16 11.05 15.56
CA LYS A 135 -11.61 10.84 15.34
C LYS A 135 -12.02 11.12 13.89
N ALA A 136 -11.48 12.16 13.27
CA ALA A 136 -11.77 12.50 11.88
C ALA A 136 -11.24 11.43 10.91
N PHE A 137 -10.08 10.84 11.22
CA PHE A 137 -9.51 9.74 10.45
C PHE A 137 -10.30 8.43 10.63
N THR A 138 -10.79 8.15 11.84
CA THR A 138 -11.55 6.91 12.12
C THR A 138 -13.03 7.00 11.75
N GLN A 139 -13.66 8.18 11.78
CA GLN A 139 -15.09 8.33 11.47
C GLN A 139 -15.44 8.18 9.99
N HIS A 140 -14.46 8.07 9.09
CA HIS A 140 -14.73 7.79 7.68
C HIS A 140 -14.61 6.28 7.37
N HIS A 141 -15.64 5.54 7.80
CA HIS A 141 -16.04 4.19 7.36
C HIS A 141 -15.10 3.01 7.68
N GLY A 142 -15.52 2.17 8.64
CA GLY A 142 -15.31 0.71 8.57
C GLY A 142 -14.28 0.08 9.50
N ILE A 143 -13.52 0.84 10.30
CA ILE A 143 -12.44 0.25 11.14
C ILE A 143 -12.92 -0.14 12.55
N ASP A 144 -14.05 0.39 13.03
CA ASP A 144 -14.60 0.06 14.35
C ASP A 144 -15.13 -1.40 14.47
N ILE A 145 -15.08 -2.17 13.39
CA ILE A 145 -15.58 -3.55 13.30
C ILE A 145 -14.51 -4.62 13.62
N LEU A 146 -13.24 -4.24 13.79
CA LEU A 146 -12.14 -5.21 13.96
C LEU A 146 -11.38 -5.09 15.30
N LEU A 147 -11.91 -4.33 16.27
CA LEU A 147 -11.32 -4.21 17.63
C LEU A 147 -12.30 -4.51 18.78
N LEU A 148 -13.38 -5.25 18.51
CA LEU A 148 -14.12 -6.02 19.51
C LEU A 148 -14.03 -7.52 19.17
#